data_AF-A0A537KF07-F1
#
_entry.id   AF-A0A537KF07-F1
#
_cell.length_a   1.000
_cell.length_b   1.000
_cell.length_c   1.000
_cell.angle_alpha   90.00
_cell.angle_beta   90.00
_cell.angle_gamma   90.00
#
_symmetry.space_group_name_H-M   'P 1'
#
loop_
_entity.id
_entity.type
_entity.pdbx_description
1 polymer ?
#
loop_
_entity_poly.entity_id
_entity_poly.type
_entity_poly.pdbx_seq_one_letter_code
_entity_poly.pdbx_strand_id
1 'polypeptide(L)'
;MPLVAVGIDSIKTIVHYASSRYTSYVLNINTPGFVLLDSSVFVYDGAGRIIGENFYESPAGTGNDYYLAAKFDYSYDASSNFASLIFHQLDQSGAEVFTASTSNIKYDSEVNPIHTNNEAFVMGHPEWTSFNNIISEQGSDSNGPVDDQTITMSYTYNSARKPATNVTRIVPDNTTTNTSYYYQ
;
A
#
# COMPACT_ATOMS: atom_id res chain seq x y z
N MET A 1 -19.06 0.63 -12.38
CA MET A 1 -20.45 0.44 -11.93
C MET A 1 -20.57 0.99 -10.52
N PRO A 2 -21.63 1.75 -10.17
CA PRO A 2 -21.76 2.32 -8.82
C PRO A 2 -22.02 1.23 -7.78
N LEU A 3 -21.43 1.37 -6.58
CA LEU A 3 -21.51 0.43 -5.45
C LEU A 3 -22.95 0.05 -5.04
N VAL A 4 -23.90 0.95 -5.29
CA VAL A 4 -25.34 0.74 -5.05
C VAL A 4 -25.92 -0.42 -5.88
N ALA A 5 -25.39 -0.68 -7.08
CA ALA A 5 -25.91 -1.72 -7.98
C ALA A 5 -25.62 -3.15 -7.50
N VAL A 6 -24.68 -3.32 -6.55
CA VAL A 6 -24.34 -4.60 -5.91
C VAL A 6 -24.77 -4.65 -4.44
N GLY A 7 -25.56 -3.68 -3.97
CA GLY A 7 -26.07 -3.62 -2.61
C GLY A 7 -25.03 -3.28 -1.53
N ILE A 8 -23.86 -2.75 -1.91
CA ILE A 8 -22.87 -2.23 -0.95
C ILE A 8 -23.28 -0.79 -0.60
N ASP A 9 -23.85 -0.59 0.58
CA ASP A 9 -24.24 0.74 1.09
C ASP A 9 -23.04 1.48 1.71
N SER A 10 -22.16 0.76 2.40
CA SER A 10 -20.93 1.33 2.98
C SER A 10 -19.84 0.29 3.19
N ILE A 11 -18.59 0.74 3.14
CA ILE A 11 -17.42 0.00 3.62
C ILE A 11 -16.98 0.67 4.92
N LYS A 12 -16.75 -0.12 5.97
CA LYS A 12 -16.35 0.40 7.28
C LYS A 12 -14.95 -0.08 7.64
N THR A 13 -14.04 0.88 7.77
CA THR A 13 -12.71 0.68 8.37
C THR A 13 -12.69 1.30 9.77
N ILE A 14 -12.36 0.50 10.77
CA ILE A 14 -12.17 0.95 12.15
C ILE A 14 -10.67 1.01 12.42
N VAL A 15 -10.17 2.19 12.71
CA VAL A 15 -8.75 2.41 13.01
C VAL A 15 -8.57 2.57 14.51
N HIS A 16 -7.62 1.84 15.09
CA HIS A 16 -7.24 1.94 16.49
C HIS A 16 -6.00 2.81 16.65
N TYR A 17 -6.01 3.65 17.68
CA TYR A 17 -4.96 4.62 17.95
C TYR A 17 -4.64 4.66 19.44
N ALA A 18 -3.36 4.55 19.78
CA ALA A 18 -2.87 4.62 21.17
C ALA A 18 -1.48 5.26 21.21
N SER A 19 -1.18 6.00 22.28
CA SER A 19 0.14 6.61 22.49
C SER A 19 0.67 7.40 21.27
N SER A 20 -0.23 8.18 20.65
CA SER A 20 0.03 8.98 19.45
C SER A 20 0.40 8.19 18.19
N ARG A 21 -0.04 6.92 18.08
CA ARG A 21 0.28 6.02 16.97
C ARG A 21 -0.92 5.17 16.56
N TYR A 22 -1.00 4.84 15.28
CA TYR A 22 -1.94 3.82 14.78
C TYR A 22 -1.47 2.45 15.25
N THR A 23 -2.34 1.67 15.89
CA THR A 23 -1.96 0.34 16.39
C THR A 23 -2.45 -0.76 15.48
N SER A 24 -3.63 -0.57 14.88
CA SER A 24 -4.28 -1.56 14.04
C SER A 24 -5.44 -0.94 13.27
N TYR A 25 -5.93 -1.65 12.26
CA TYR A 25 -7.24 -1.40 11.68
C TYR A 25 -8.02 -2.70 11.49
N VAL A 26 -9.34 -2.58 11.36
CA VAL A 26 -10.27 -3.68 11.04
C VAL A 26 -11.16 -3.20 9.91
N LEU A 27 -11.24 -3.95 8.83
CA LEU A 27 -12.15 -3.70 7.74
C LEU A 27 -13.23 -4.80 7.71
N ASN A 28 -14.48 -4.36 7.56
CA ASN A 28 -15.63 -5.26 7.47
C ASN A 28 -16.46 -4.89 6.24
N ILE A 29 -16.57 -5.84 5.33
CA ILE A 29 -17.47 -5.79 4.18
C ILE A 29 -18.48 -6.92 4.37
N ASN A 30 -19.74 -6.57 4.57
CA ASN A 30 -20.81 -7.55 4.73
C ASN A 30 -21.94 -7.23 3.75
N THR A 31 -22.05 -8.03 2.70
CA THR A 31 -23.12 -7.95 1.71
C THR A 31 -23.72 -9.32 1.44
N PRO A 32 -24.94 -9.40 0.86
CA PRO A 32 -25.56 -10.69 0.56
C PRO A 32 -24.66 -11.59 -0.29
N GLY A 33 -24.24 -12.73 0.28
CA GLY A 33 -23.37 -13.70 -0.40
C GLY A 33 -21.86 -13.43 -0.28
N PHE A 34 -21.44 -12.38 0.42
CA PHE A 34 -20.03 -12.06 0.64
C PHE A 34 -19.80 -11.40 2.00
N VAL A 35 -18.98 -12.04 2.83
CA VAL A 35 -18.50 -11.44 4.09
C VAL A 35 -16.99 -11.47 4.05
N LEU A 36 -16.36 -10.30 4.15
CA LEU A 36 -14.95 -10.14 4.40
C LEU A 36 -14.79 -9.43 5.74
N LEU A 37 -14.03 -10.05 6.61
CA LEU A 37 -13.59 -9.45 7.85
C LEU A 37 -12.10 -9.69 7.97
N ASP A 38 -11.34 -8.61 7.90
CA ASP A 38 -9.90 -8.62 8.00
C ASP A 38 -9.42 -7.57 9.01
N SER A 39 -8.18 -7.71 9.42
CA SER A 39 -7.57 -6.79 10.37
C SER A 39 -6.07 -6.77 10.23
N SER A 40 -5.48 -5.64 10.60
CA SER A 40 -4.04 -5.45 10.53
C SER A 40 -3.50 -4.92 11.83
N VAL A 41 -2.30 -5.35 12.20
CA VAL A 41 -1.56 -4.84 13.35
C VAL A 41 -0.23 -4.28 12.87
N PHE A 42 0.04 -3.01 13.19
CA PHE A 42 1.27 -2.34 12.78
C PHE A 42 2.45 -2.69 13.69
N VAL A 43 3.60 -2.91 13.07
CA VAL A 43 4.88 -3.17 13.73
C VAL A 43 5.75 -1.92 13.64
N TYR A 44 6.36 -1.51 14.75
CA TYR A 44 7.14 -0.28 14.86
C TYR A 44 8.61 -0.53 15.17
N ASP A 45 9.49 0.31 14.62
CA ASP A 45 10.88 0.39 15.08
C ASP A 45 11.01 1.20 16.39
N GLY A 46 12.23 1.22 16.95
CA GLY A 46 12.54 1.99 18.16
C GLY A 46 12.40 3.52 17.98
N ALA A 47 12.41 4.02 16.76
CA ALA A 47 12.19 5.43 16.43
C ALA A 47 10.69 5.78 16.28
N GLY A 48 9.81 4.77 16.27
CA GLY A 48 8.38 4.96 16.14
C GLY A 48 7.86 5.04 14.72
N ARG A 49 8.63 4.56 13.73
CA ARG A 49 8.16 4.38 12.36
C ARG A 49 7.53 3.01 12.19
N ILE A 50 6.49 2.91 11.38
CA ILE A 50 5.90 1.63 10.98
C ILE A 50 6.90 0.92 10.05
N ILE A 51 7.36 -0.26 10.43
CA ILE A 51 8.30 -1.09 9.65
C ILE A 51 7.66 -2.38 9.16
N GLY A 52 6.41 -2.62 9.51
CA GLY A 52 5.67 -3.74 8.98
C GLY A 52 4.24 -3.80 9.44
N GLU A 53 3.54 -4.80 8.92
CA GLU A 53 2.14 -5.05 9.19
C GLU A 53 1.89 -6.55 9.23
N ASN A 54 1.17 -7.03 10.25
CA ASN A 54 0.62 -8.37 10.28
C ASN A 54 -0.85 -8.30 9.92
N PHE A 55 -1.22 -8.92 8.80
CA PHE A 55 -2.58 -8.93 8.27
C PHE A 55 -3.26 -10.27 8.54
N TYR A 56 -4.47 -10.21 9.09
CA TYR A 56 -5.26 -11.36 9.53
C TYR A 56 -6.61 -11.37 8.84
N GLU A 57 -7.05 -12.55 8.41
CA GLU A 57 -8.37 -12.76 7.80
C GLU A 57 -9.21 -13.68 8.67
N SER A 58 -10.53 -13.42 8.71
CA SER A 58 -11.55 -14.30 9.28
C SER A 58 -12.40 -14.87 8.15
N PRO A 59 -12.10 -16.08 7.63
CA PRO A 59 -12.82 -16.67 6.49
C PRO A 59 -14.33 -16.81 6.69
N ALA A 60 -14.76 -17.13 7.92
CA ALA A 60 -16.18 -17.22 8.24
C ALA A 60 -16.84 -15.84 8.42
N GLY A 61 -16.07 -14.76 8.47
CA GLY A 61 -16.56 -13.41 8.71
C GLY A 61 -17.09 -13.17 10.12
N THR A 62 -16.77 -14.07 11.07
CA THR A 62 -17.31 -14.04 12.44
C THR A 62 -16.37 -13.39 13.45
N GLY A 63 -15.09 -13.27 13.10
CA GLY A 63 -14.03 -12.75 13.98
C GLY A 63 -13.50 -13.76 14.99
N ASN A 64 -13.96 -15.02 14.98
CA ASN A 64 -13.50 -16.07 15.90
C ASN A 64 -12.48 -17.04 15.29
N ASP A 65 -12.19 -16.89 14.00
CA ASP A 65 -11.39 -17.79 13.18
C ASP A 65 -10.25 -17.06 12.44
N TYR A 66 -9.76 -15.97 13.04
CA TYR A 66 -8.64 -15.23 12.48
C TYR A 66 -7.39 -16.10 12.37
N TYR A 67 -6.72 -16.01 11.22
CA TYR A 67 -5.36 -16.52 11.03
C TYR A 67 -4.50 -15.44 10.38
N LEU A 68 -3.18 -15.54 10.54
CA LEU A 68 -2.24 -14.63 9.90
C LEU A 68 -2.15 -14.97 8.41
N ALA A 69 -2.73 -14.11 7.57
CA ALA A 69 -2.83 -14.33 6.13
C ALA A 69 -1.70 -13.63 5.36
N ALA A 70 -1.17 -12.52 5.88
CA ALA A 70 -0.03 -11.86 5.27
C ALA A 70 0.86 -11.13 6.27
N LYS A 71 2.11 -10.91 5.86
CA LYS A 71 3.02 -9.95 6.48
C LYS A 71 3.51 -8.97 5.45
N PHE A 72 3.68 -7.72 5.88
CA PHE A 72 4.33 -6.69 5.10
C PHE A 72 5.56 -6.20 5.85
N ASP A 73 6.69 -6.13 5.18
CA ASP A 73 7.92 -5.54 5.68
C ASP A 73 8.23 -4.26 4.90
N TYR A 74 8.43 -3.16 5.63
CA TYR A 74 8.69 -1.84 5.06
C TYR A 74 10.09 -1.36 5.42
N SER A 75 10.73 -0.68 4.46
CA SER A 75 12.01 -0.02 4.71
C SER A 75 12.00 1.43 4.20
N TYR A 76 12.97 2.20 4.68
CA TYR A 76 13.13 3.61 4.35
C TYR A 76 14.58 3.92 4.02
N ASP A 77 14.79 4.88 3.13
CA ASP A 77 16.12 5.39 2.83
C ASP A 77 16.61 6.38 3.91
N ALA A 78 17.84 6.87 3.75
CA ALA A 78 18.45 7.82 4.67
C ALA A 78 17.75 9.21 4.69
N SER A 79 16.97 9.52 3.64
CA SER A 79 16.18 10.74 3.50
C SER A 79 14.75 10.57 4.03
N SER A 80 14.45 9.42 4.65
CA SER A 80 13.12 9.04 5.14
C SER A 80 12.07 8.85 4.05
N ASN A 81 12.46 8.63 2.79
CA ASN A 81 11.53 8.13 1.78
C ASN A 81 11.32 6.63 1.94
N PHE A 82 10.15 6.13 1.54
CA PHE A 82 9.87 4.71 1.41
C PHE A 82 10.88 4.05 0.46
N ALA A 83 11.50 2.95 0.84
CA ALA A 83 12.55 2.31 0.03
C ALA A 83 12.15 0.94 -0.49
N SER A 84 11.37 0.18 0.28
CA SER A 84 10.87 -1.12 -0.17
C SER A 84 9.63 -1.56 0.58
N LEU A 85 8.86 -2.41 -0.11
CA LEU A 85 7.81 -3.27 0.43
C LEU A 85 8.20 -4.71 0.16
N ILE A 86 8.08 -5.60 1.16
CA ILE A 86 8.05 -7.04 0.92
C ILE A 86 6.73 -7.56 1.48
N PHE A 87 5.96 -8.24 0.65
CA PHE A 87 4.70 -8.88 0.98
C PHE A 87 4.92 -10.39 1.05
N HIS A 88 4.52 -10.99 2.16
CA HIS A 88 4.55 -12.43 2.38
C HIS A 88 3.13 -12.93 2.55
N GLN A 89 2.65 -13.76 1.63
CA GLN A 89 1.35 -14.41 1.73
C GLN A 89 1.49 -15.76 2.42
N LEU A 90 0.65 -16.02 3.41
CA LEU A 90 0.61 -17.27 4.15
C LEU A 90 -0.72 -17.99 3.92
N ASP A 91 -0.69 -19.32 3.92
CA ASP A 91 -1.89 -20.14 4.01
C ASP A 91 -2.41 -20.25 5.45
N GLN A 92 -3.56 -20.89 5.63
CA GLN A 92 -4.19 -21.06 6.95
C GLN A 92 -3.35 -21.91 7.93
N SER A 93 -2.39 -22.69 7.44
CA SER A 93 -1.43 -23.42 8.29
C SER A 93 -0.27 -22.55 8.77
N GLY A 94 -0.14 -21.34 8.22
CA GLY A 94 0.96 -20.42 8.47
C GLY A 94 2.19 -20.70 7.59
N ALA A 95 2.06 -21.50 6.54
CA ALA A 95 3.12 -21.70 5.56
C ALA A 95 3.11 -20.55 4.54
N GLU A 96 4.28 -20.00 4.22
CA GLU A 96 4.39 -19.00 3.15
C GLU A 96 4.16 -19.66 1.79
N VAL A 97 3.25 -19.10 1.00
CA VAL A 97 2.85 -19.65 -0.31
C VAL A 97 3.21 -18.73 -1.47
N PHE A 98 3.45 -17.45 -1.20
CA PHE A 98 3.81 -16.45 -2.21
C PHE A 98 4.52 -15.27 -1.54
N THR A 99 5.48 -14.68 -2.25
CA THR A 99 6.15 -13.45 -1.80
C THR A 99 6.28 -12.48 -2.96
N ALA A 100 5.98 -11.21 -2.73
CA ALA A 100 6.20 -10.13 -3.69
C ALA A 100 7.00 -9.00 -3.04
N SER A 101 7.65 -8.18 -3.86
CA SER A 101 8.39 -7.03 -3.37
C SER A 101 8.35 -5.87 -4.33
N THR A 102 8.31 -4.66 -3.78
CA THR A 102 8.62 -3.41 -4.48
C THR A 102 9.96 -2.91 -3.95
N SER A 103 10.90 -2.65 -4.84
CA SER A 103 12.27 -2.24 -4.49
C SER A 103 12.86 -1.29 -5.53
N ASN A 104 14.13 -0.92 -5.34
CA ASN A 104 14.87 -0.03 -6.25
C ASN A 104 14.14 1.28 -6.56
N ILE A 105 13.37 1.77 -5.57
CA ILE A 105 12.57 2.98 -5.71
C ILE A 105 13.49 4.19 -5.83
N LYS A 106 13.24 5.00 -6.85
CA LYS A 106 13.99 6.23 -7.13
C LYS A 106 13.05 7.41 -7.07
N TYR A 107 13.61 8.52 -6.61
CA TYR A 107 12.91 9.77 -6.36
C TYR A 107 13.50 10.89 -7.21
N ASP A 108 12.68 11.88 -7.54
CA ASP A 108 13.20 13.19 -7.92
C ASP A 108 13.45 14.09 -6.69
N SER A 109 13.74 15.36 -6.92
CA SER A 109 14.03 16.33 -5.87
C SER A 109 12.83 17.20 -5.47
N GLU A 110 11.66 17.02 -6.09
CA GLU A 110 10.47 17.81 -5.78
C GLU A 110 9.71 17.18 -4.62
N VAL A 111 9.01 18.01 -3.84
CA VAL A 111 8.19 17.54 -2.71
C VAL A 111 6.95 16.83 -3.25
N ASN A 112 6.65 15.66 -2.69
CA ASN A 112 5.44 14.91 -2.97
C ASN A 112 4.21 15.63 -2.37
N PRO A 113 3.25 16.09 -3.18
CA PRO A 113 2.09 16.84 -2.67
C PRO A 113 1.10 15.97 -1.88
N ILE A 114 1.16 14.64 -2.00
CA ILE A 114 0.31 13.69 -1.27
C ILE A 114 1.06 13.01 -0.12
N HIS A 115 2.27 13.48 0.21
CA HIS A 115 3.02 12.98 1.36
C HIS A 115 2.19 13.10 2.65
N THR A 116 1.94 11.97 3.29
CA THR A 116 1.31 11.86 4.60
C THR A 116 2.20 10.99 5.49
N ASN A 117 2.16 11.16 6.81
CA ASN A 117 3.01 10.37 7.70
C ASN A 117 2.41 8.97 7.88
N ASN A 118 2.23 8.52 9.13
CA ASN A 118 1.68 7.19 9.41
C ASN A 118 0.23 7.01 8.91
N GLU A 119 -0.49 8.09 8.56
CA GLU A 119 -1.79 8.04 7.91
C GLU A 119 -1.76 7.25 6.58
N ALA A 120 -0.63 7.28 5.87
CA ALA A 120 -0.41 6.56 4.61
C ALA A 120 -0.76 5.06 4.72
N PHE A 121 -0.37 4.42 5.83
CA PHE A 121 -0.57 2.98 6.05
C PHE A 121 -2.04 2.61 6.26
N VAL A 122 -2.78 3.39 7.05
CA VAL A 122 -4.22 3.12 7.27
C VAL A 122 -5.08 3.39 6.03
N MET A 123 -4.53 4.10 5.04
CA MET A 123 -5.14 4.31 3.73
C MET A 123 -4.72 3.25 2.70
N GLY A 124 -3.83 2.31 3.06
CA GLY A 124 -3.31 1.28 2.16
C GLY A 124 -2.30 1.79 1.12
N HIS A 125 -1.68 2.95 1.39
CA HIS A 125 -0.75 3.61 0.48
C HIS A 125 0.58 3.94 1.18
N PRO A 126 1.38 2.93 1.59
CA PRO A 126 2.64 3.15 2.31
C PRO A 126 3.63 4.04 1.53
N GLU A 127 3.56 4.05 0.20
CA GLU A 127 4.37 4.90 -0.67
C GLU A 127 4.07 6.41 -0.49
N TRP A 128 2.91 6.77 0.07
CA TRP A 128 2.61 8.15 0.43
C TRP A 128 3.36 8.64 1.66
N THR A 129 4.16 7.80 2.32
CA THR A 129 5.14 8.25 3.32
C THR A 129 6.36 8.93 2.73
N SER A 130 6.59 8.82 1.41
CA SER A 130 7.75 9.41 0.76
C SER A 130 7.64 10.91 0.61
N PHE A 131 8.69 11.61 1.06
CA PHE A 131 8.80 13.07 0.98
C PHE A 131 8.94 13.57 -0.46
N ASN A 132 9.53 12.77 -1.35
CA ASN A 132 9.75 13.10 -2.75
C ASN A 132 8.87 12.28 -3.70
N ASN A 133 8.71 12.74 -4.95
CA ASN A 133 7.93 12.02 -5.96
C ASN A 133 8.70 10.80 -6.48
N ILE A 134 8.03 9.64 -6.52
CA ILE A 134 8.58 8.42 -7.10
C ILE A 134 8.67 8.58 -8.61
N ILE A 135 9.86 8.34 -9.19
CA ILE A 135 10.12 8.36 -10.64
C ILE A 135 10.39 6.97 -11.22
N SER A 136 10.72 5.99 -10.38
CA SER A 136 10.90 4.60 -10.81
C SER A 136 10.79 3.67 -9.63
N GLU A 137 10.27 2.47 -9.87
CA GLU A 137 10.28 1.35 -8.92
C GLU A 137 10.31 0.02 -9.67
N GLN A 138 10.72 -1.03 -8.97
CA GLN A 138 10.76 -2.39 -9.49
C GLN A 138 9.89 -3.31 -8.63
N GLY A 139 8.92 -3.95 -9.26
CA GLY A 139 8.14 -5.04 -8.68
C GLY A 139 8.75 -6.39 -9.08
N SER A 140 8.80 -7.32 -8.13
CA SER A 140 9.22 -8.71 -8.34
C SER A 140 8.40 -9.64 -7.46
N ASP A 141 8.26 -10.90 -7.85
CA ASP A 141 7.61 -11.91 -7.03
C ASP A 141 8.30 -13.29 -7.06
N SER A 142 7.77 -14.22 -6.27
CA SER A 142 8.29 -15.57 -6.11
C SER A 142 8.07 -16.48 -7.32
N ASN A 143 7.28 -16.08 -8.33
CA ASN A 143 7.13 -16.82 -9.58
C ASN A 143 8.34 -16.62 -10.51
N GLY A 144 9.15 -15.59 -10.23
CA GLY A 144 10.45 -15.36 -10.85
C GLY A 144 10.47 -14.18 -11.81
N PRO A 145 11.60 -13.94 -12.50
CA PRO A 145 11.85 -12.68 -13.20
C PRO A 145 11.00 -12.47 -14.46
N VAL A 146 10.20 -13.46 -14.85
CA VAL A 146 9.24 -13.32 -15.96
C VAL A 146 8.10 -12.39 -15.61
N ASP A 147 7.76 -12.31 -14.32
CA ASP A 147 6.68 -11.48 -13.77
C ASP A 147 7.23 -10.17 -13.18
N ASP A 148 8.55 -9.94 -13.25
CA ASP A 148 9.17 -8.70 -12.81
C ASP A 148 8.64 -7.51 -13.63
N GLN A 149 8.27 -6.44 -12.92
CA GLN A 149 7.78 -5.23 -13.53
C GLN A 149 8.68 -4.04 -13.18
N THR A 150 8.93 -3.19 -14.16
CA THR A 150 9.51 -1.87 -13.94
C THR A 150 8.46 -0.82 -14.21
N ILE A 151 8.23 0.03 -13.23
CA ILE A 151 7.33 1.18 -13.32
C ILE A 151 8.20 2.42 -13.38
N THR A 152 7.96 3.30 -14.35
CA THR A 152 8.64 4.59 -14.50
C THR A 152 7.62 5.70 -14.60
N MET A 153 7.86 6.81 -13.89
CA MET A 153 6.98 7.97 -13.84
C MET A 153 7.78 9.21 -14.27
N SER A 154 7.26 9.90 -15.29
CA SER A 154 7.84 11.16 -15.79
C SER A 154 6.88 12.30 -15.53
N TYR A 155 7.25 13.23 -14.64
CA TYR A 155 6.43 14.37 -14.27
C TYR A 155 6.74 15.61 -15.11
N THR A 156 5.70 16.42 -15.33
CA THR A 156 5.85 17.85 -15.62
C THR A 156 5.38 18.65 -14.42
N TYR A 157 5.97 19.82 -14.20
CA TYR A 157 5.70 20.65 -13.03
C TYR A 157 5.08 21.98 -13.41
N ASN A 158 4.18 22.49 -12.57
CA ASN A 158 3.65 23.84 -12.70
C ASN A 158 4.64 24.89 -12.17
N SER A 159 4.30 26.17 -12.25
CA SER A 159 5.14 27.27 -11.77
C SER A 159 5.42 27.25 -10.27
N ALA A 160 4.59 26.55 -9.48
CA ALA A 160 4.79 26.33 -8.05
C ALA A 160 5.57 25.05 -7.72
N ARG A 161 6.19 24.41 -8.73
CA ARG A 161 6.94 23.15 -8.62
C ARG A 161 6.12 21.98 -8.07
N LYS A 162 4.80 21.99 -8.26
CA LYS A 162 3.94 20.83 -8.00
C LYS A 162 3.69 20.06 -9.29
N PRO A 163 3.55 18.71 -9.25
CA PRO A 163 3.17 17.93 -10.42
C PRO A 163 1.97 18.54 -11.15
N ALA A 164 2.07 18.77 -12.45
CA ALA A 164 0.97 19.21 -13.31
C ALA A 164 0.40 18.02 -14.08
N THR A 165 1.27 17.22 -14.68
CA THR A 165 0.94 15.93 -15.29
C THR A 165 2.02 14.90 -14.98
N ASN A 166 1.70 13.62 -15.13
CA ASN A 166 2.71 12.59 -15.27
C ASN A 166 2.34 11.57 -16.34
N VAL A 167 3.37 10.88 -16.84
CA VAL A 167 3.22 9.68 -17.67
C VAL A 167 3.85 8.53 -16.90
N THR A 168 3.04 7.53 -16.56
CA THR A 168 3.47 6.27 -15.96
C THR A 168 3.59 5.21 -17.05
N ARG A 169 4.70 4.48 -17.08
CA ARG A 169 4.91 3.33 -17.97
C ARG A 169 5.27 2.10 -17.16
N ILE A 170 4.62 0.99 -17.48
CA ILE A 170 4.84 -0.33 -16.87
C ILE A 170 5.40 -1.27 -17.95
N VAL A 171 6.52 -1.91 -17.67
CA VAL A 171 7.19 -2.90 -18.53
C VAL A 171 7.34 -4.19 -17.73
N PRO A 172 7.07 -5.39 -18.29
CA PRO A 172 6.84 -5.70 -19.71
C PRO A 172 5.40 -5.51 -20.21
N ASP A 173 4.44 -5.19 -19.34
CA ASP A 173 3.02 -5.06 -19.71
C ASP A 173 2.74 -4.01 -20.79
N ASN A 174 3.69 -3.11 -21.05
CA ASN A 174 3.60 -2.01 -22.01
C ASN A 174 2.39 -1.10 -21.76
N THR A 175 1.95 -1.01 -20.50
CA THR A 175 0.85 -0.14 -20.10
C THR A 175 1.36 1.28 -19.92
N THR A 176 0.64 2.24 -20.48
CA THR A 176 0.92 3.68 -20.30
C THR A 176 -0.30 4.38 -19.75
N THR A 177 -0.11 5.08 -18.63
CA THR A 177 -1.15 5.87 -17.96
C THR A 177 -0.74 7.33 -17.93
N ASN A 178 -1.67 8.24 -18.24
CA ASN A 178 -1.44 9.68 -18.16
C ASN A 178 -2.29 10.24 -17.01
N THR A 179 -1.65 10.95 -16.07
CA THR A 179 -2.34 11.58 -14.94
C THR A 179 -2.25 13.09 -15.06
N SER A 180 -3.34 13.79 -14.73
CA SER A 180 -3.35 15.25 -14.57
C SER A 180 -3.71 15.59 -13.13
N TYR A 181 -2.98 16.53 -12.54
CA TYR A 181 -3.13 16.91 -11.15
C TYR A 181 -3.84 18.26 -11.04
N TYR A 182 -4.80 18.34 -10.13
CA TYR A 182 -5.56 19.56 -9.84
C TYR A 182 -5.47 19.84 -8.35
N TYR A 183 -5.27 21.12 -8.00
CA TYR A 183 -5.07 21.59 -6.64
C TYR A 183 -6.20 22.54 -6.25
N GLN A 184 -6.65 22.48 -5.00
CA GLN A 184 -7.61 23.42 -4.40
C GLN A 184 -6.87 24.49 -3.60
#